data_AF-A0AAW1V4B5-F1
#
_entry.id   AF-A0AAW1V4B5-F1
#
_cell.length_a   1.000
_cell.length_b   1.000
_cell.length_c   1.000
_cell.angle_alpha   90.00
_cell.angle_beta   90.00
_cell.angle_gamma   90.00
#
_symmetry.space_group_name_H-M   'P 1'
#
loop_
_entity.id
_entity.type
_entity.pdbx_description
1 polymer ?
#
loop_
_entity_poly.entity_id
_entity_poly.type
_entity_poly.pdbx_seq_one_letter_code
_entity_poly.pdbx_strand_id
1 'polypeptide(L)'
;MRASIIFSILSIAVVSASAEFEHHVHENMTEVERAFIRHDMKDRLLLLPRNKLILHFESDKKVNLGNEFTPKDTTNQPNVIYEPEAESFYTLIAFDIDSPRRNATFFGEVIVWLVVNIPGSKVHKGDTLVEYSPVWPFKNTGSHRVIFLLFKQKEKQIFEEEYVQRSFLSFRHRIGFSTTKFSLKYNLGSPIAGNFFETQFDESFMNDAFAEHGLGSTLAFFPKQRLIVYYEHDKYVDLGSELKPMDILNTPNVAYDADPDEYYTLIAIDPDSPKRNAPTFGELLLWQVVNIPGSKVKSGETATEYTATWPSSGSGIHRLVFLLFKQQEKHVFTEEYIPSMPMPIHHRIGFSTIRFSMKYGLGDPIAGNFFEIQYDNSFMNEVHRYD
;
A
#
# COMPACT_ATOMS: atom_id res chain seq x y z
N MET A 1 -17.97 41.08 -51.74
CA MET A 1 -16.51 41.08 -51.48
C MET A 1 -16.08 41.78 -50.17
N ARG A 2 -16.99 42.36 -49.36
CA ARG A 2 -16.63 43.02 -48.08
C ARG A 2 -16.89 42.18 -46.80
N ALA A 3 -17.72 41.13 -46.86
CA ALA A 3 -18.06 40.30 -45.70
C ALA A 3 -17.02 39.20 -45.38
N SER A 4 -16.38 38.62 -46.40
CA SER A 4 -15.37 37.55 -46.21
C SER A 4 -14.04 38.03 -45.62
N ILE A 5 -13.70 39.31 -45.78
CA ILE A 5 -12.45 39.87 -45.24
C ILE A 5 -12.58 40.15 -43.73
N ILE A 6 -13.79 40.50 -43.25
CA ILE A 6 -14.03 40.78 -41.83
C ILE A 6 -13.99 39.50 -40.99
N PHE A 7 -14.51 38.38 -41.51
CA PHE A 7 -14.44 37.09 -40.82
C PHE A 7 -13.00 36.58 -40.66
N SER A 8 -12.18 36.66 -41.72
CA SER A 8 -10.78 36.21 -41.65
C SER A 8 -9.93 37.06 -40.69
N ILE A 9 -10.19 38.36 -40.58
CA ILE A 9 -9.47 39.24 -39.64
C ILE A 9 -9.90 38.97 -38.19
N LEU A 10 -11.20 38.70 -37.95
CA LEU A 10 -11.68 38.33 -36.62
C LEU A 10 -11.12 36.97 -36.15
N SER A 11 -11.00 35.99 -37.05
CA SER A 11 -10.43 34.67 -36.74
C SER A 11 -8.94 34.75 -36.40
N ILE A 12 -8.17 35.56 -37.12
CA ILE A 12 -6.74 35.75 -36.87
C ILE A 12 -6.50 36.50 -35.55
N ALA A 13 -7.32 37.52 -35.25
CA ALA A 13 -7.23 38.27 -34.00
C ALA A 13 -7.60 37.43 -32.75
N VAL A 14 -8.54 36.49 -32.87
CA VAL A 14 -8.89 35.56 -31.78
C VAL A 14 -7.78 34.54 -31.55
N VAL A 15 -7.16 34.02 -32.61
CA VAL A 15 -6.03 33.07 -32.53
C VAL A 15 -4.76 33.76 -32.02
N SER A 16 -4.50 35.01 -32.44
CA SER A 16 -3.36 35.77 -31.93
C SER A 16 -3.57 36.18 -30.47
N ALA A 17 -4.79 36.58 -30.09
CA ALA A 17 -5.12 36.86 -28.69
C ALA A 17 -5.08 35.62 -27.80
N SER A 18 -5.47 34.44 -28.30
CA SER A 18 -5.34 33.18 -27.56
C SER A 18 -3.89 32.75 -27.43
N ALA A 19 -3.08 32.92 -28.48
CA ALA A 19 -1.65 32.62 -28.45
C ALA A 19 -0.87 33.61 -27.57
N GLU A 20 -1.19 34.90 -27.61
CA GLU A 20 -0.62 35.91 -26.70
C GLU A 20 -1.08 35.68 -25.26
N PHE A 21 -2.32 35.26 -25.02
CA PHE A 21 -2.82 34.88 -23.71
C PHE A 21 -2.12 33.62 -23.17
N GLU A 22 -1.95 32.58 -23.98
CA GLU A 22 -1.18 31.39 -23.62
C GLU A 22 0.31 31.70 -23.39
N HIS A 23 0.90 32.58 -24.19
CA HIS A 23 2.29 33.02 -24.04
C HIS A 23 2.48 33.87 -22.77
N HIS A 24 1.53 34.75 -22.43
CA HIS A 24 1.59 35.60 -21.24
C HIS A 24 1.26 34.83 -19.94
N VAL A 25 0.41 33.79 -20.01
CA VAL A 25 0.20 32.84 -18.92
C VAL A 25 1.48 32.03 -18.65
N HIS A 26 2.25 31.70 -19.68
CA HIS A 26 3.53 30.98 -19.52
C HIS A 26 4.67 31.81 -18.90
N GLU A 27 4.67 33.14 -19.02
CA GLU A 27 5.73 34.01 -18.47
C GLU A 27 5.66 34.21 -16.95
N ASN A 28 4.47 34.10 -16.34
CA ASN A 28 4.27 34.32 -14.89
C ASN A 28 4.24 33.03 -14.04
N MET A 29 4.44 31.86 -14.66
CA MET A 29 4.41 30.59 -13.94
C MET A 29 5.73 30.26 -13.25
N THR A 30 5.66 29.77 -12.02
CA THR A 30 6.83 29.29 -11.30
C THR A 30 7.40 28.01 -11.95
N GLU A 31 8.64 27.66 -11.59
CA GLU A 31 9.23 26.37 -11.99
C GLU A 31 8.36 25.18 -11.58
N VAL A 32 7.76 25.27 -10.38
CA VAL A 32 6.90 24.22 -9.81
C VAL A 32 5.61 24.10 -10.60
N GLU A 33 4.90 25.21 -10.86
CA GLU A 33 3.68 25.18 -11.67
C GLU A 33 3.95 24.59 -13.05
N ARG A 34 5.07 24.98 -13.68
CA ARG A 34 5.51 24.40 -14.97
C ARG A 34 5.78 22.91 -14.86
N ALA A 35 6.38 22.43 -13.78
CA ALA A 35 6.65 21.00 -13.61
C ALA A 35 5.36 20.19 -13.48
N PHE A 36 4.40 20.61 -12.67
CA PHE A 36 3.10 19.94 -12.54
C PHE A 36 2.35 19.90 -13.89
N ILE A 37 2.42 20.98 -14.68
CA ILE A 37 1.81 21.03 -16.01
C ILE A 37 2.51 20.10 -17.00
N ARG A 38 3.86 20.09 -17.03
CA ARG A 38 4.63 19.19 -17.91
C ARG A 38 4.41 17.71 -17.62
N HIS A 39 4.06 17.37 -16.39
CA HIS A 39 3.72 16.00 -16.00
C HIS A 39 2.22 15.72 -16.12
N ASP A 40 1.44 16.46 -16.92
CA ASP A 40 0.01 16.22 -17.18
C ASP A 40 -0.88 16.17 -15.91
N MET A 41 -0.61 17.05 -14.93
CA MET A 41 -1.40 17.10 -13.69
C MET A 41 -2.48 18.18 -13.70
N LYS A 42 -2.39 19.21 -14.55
CA LYS A 42 -3.29 20.38 -14.51
C LYS A 42 -4.76 20.03 -14.71
N ASP A 43 -5.05 19.05 -15.55
CA ASP A 43 -6.43 18.65 -15.85
C ASP A 43 -7.09 17.90 -14.68
N ARG A 44 -6.28 17.45 -13.71
CA ARG A 44 -6.70 16.60 -12.60
C ARG A 44 -6.49 17.26 -11.24
N LEU A 45 -5.53 18.17 -11.13
CA LEU A 45 -5.22 18.96 -9.95
C LEU A 45 -5.54 20.44 -10.21
N LEU A 46 -6.68 20.89 -9.67
CA LEU A 46 -7.15 22.28 -9.82
C LEU A 46 -6.29 23.30 -9.06
N LEU A 47 -5.57 22.85 -8.03
CA LEU A 47 -4.80 23.71 -7.12
C LEU A 47 -3.29 23.44 -7.30
N LEU A 48 -2.63 24.23 -8.15
CA LEU A 48 -1.19 24.10 -8.39
C LEU A 48 -0.36 24.85 -7.33
N PRO A 49 0.68 24.24 -6.76
CA PRO A 49 1.58 24.90 -5.82
C PRO A 49 2.58 25.82 -6.54
N ARG A 50 2.88 26.96 -5.91
CA ARG A 50 3.85 27.92 -6.44
C ARG A 50 5.28 27.68 -6.01
N ASN A 51 5.48 27.25 -4.76
CA ASN A 51 6.80 27.01 -4.21
C ASN A 51 7.09 25.51 -4.13
N LYS A 52 8.38 25.15 -4.11
CA LYS A 52 8.80 23.76 -4.01
C LYS A 52 8.83 23.34 -2.54
N LEU A 53 8.11 22.27 -2.20
CA LEU A 53 8.21 21.65 -0.88
C LEU A 53 9.46 20.76 -0.82
N ILE A 54 10.27 20.88 0.24
CA ILE A 54 11.47 20.04 0.40
C ILE A 54 11.05 18.75 1.12
N LEU A 55 11.25 17.62 0.45
CA LEU A 55 10.95 16.28 0.96
C LEU A 55 12.20 15.43 0.84
N HIS A 56 12.66 14.88 1.97
CA HIS A 56 13.78 13.94 2.01
C HIS A 56 13.26 12.59 2.53
N PHE A 57 13.31 11.56 1.68
CA PHE A 57 13.20 10.18 2.12
C PHE A 57 14.59 9.68 2.48
N GLU A 58 14.69 8.92 3.58
CA GLU A 58 15.98 8.46 4.12
C GLU A 58 16.99 9.62 4.27
N SER A 59 18.28 9.35 4.47
CA SER A 59 19.25 10.44 4.73
C SER A 59 19.61 11.27 3.49
N ASP A 60 19.42 10.76 2.27
CA ASP A 60 19.98 11.35 1.05
C ASP A 60 19.03 11.42 -0.17
N LYS A 61 17.82 10.83 -0.11
CA LYS A 61 16.90 10.81 -1.26
C LYS A 61 15.96 12.00 -1.27
N LYS A 62 16.32 13.03 -2.04
CA LYS A 62 15.54 14.26 -2.18
C LYS A 62 14.53 14.17 -3.31
N VAL A 63 13.27 14.52 -3.04
CA VAL A 63 12.25 14.66 -4.07
C VAL A 63 12.48 15.94 -4.89
N ASN A 64 12.39 15.81 -6.20
CA ASN A 64 12.65 16.85 -7.17
C ASN A 64 11.71 16.74 -8.37
N LEU A 65 10.47 17.22 -8.20
CA LEU A 65 9.51 17.53 -9.27
C LEU A 65 9.43 16.45 -10.35
N GLY A 66 9.17 15.20 -9.93
CA GLY A 66 8.95 14.07 -10.83
C GLY A 66 10.13 13.11 -10.98
N ASN A 67 11.18 13.22 -10.17
CA ASN A 67 12.19 12.16 -10.12
C ASN A 67 11.60 10.84 -9.60
N GLU A 68 12.23 9.74 -10.01
CA GLU A 68 11.78 8.40 -9.67
C GLU A 68 12.18 8.00 -8.25
N PHE A 69 11.28 7.28 -7.59
CA PHE A 69 11.49 6.61 -6.32
C PHE A 69 11.00 5.18 -6.41
N THR A 70 11.76 4.24 -5.85
CA THR A 70 11.28 2.86 -5.72
C THR A 70 10.22 2.77 -4.60
N PRO A 71 9.33 1.76 -4.63
CA PRO A 71 8.47 1.45 -3.49
C PRO A 71 9.23 1.30 -2.17
N LYS A 72 10.48 0.79 -2.23
CA LYS A 72 11.36 0.67 -1.07
C LYS A 72 11.71 2.03 -0.46
N ASP A 73 12.15 2.96 -1.29
CA ASP A 73 12.59 4.31 -0.88
C ASP A 73 11.49 5.08 -0.13
N THR A 74 10.24 4.75 -0.41
CA THR A 74 9.07 5.46 0.10
C THR A 74 8.36 4.71 1.22
N THR A 75 8.92 3.59 1.70
CA THR A 75 8.34 2.73 2.77
C THR A 75 7.97 3.52 4.03
N ASN A 76 8.76 4.54 4.35
CA ASN A 76 8.56 5.44 5.49
C ASN A 76 8.25 6.86 5.01
N GLN A 77 7.53 7.62 5.82
CA GLN A 77 7.21 9.01 5.50
C GLN A 77 8.47 9.88 5.35
N PRO A 78 8.46 10.89 4.46
CA PRO A 78 9.60 11.76 4.28
C PRO A 78 9.72 12.78 5.42
N ASN A 79 10.93 13.29 5.62
CA ASN A 79 11.14 14.54 6.34
C ASN A 79 10.65 15.71 5.45
N VAL A 80 9.76 16.53 6.01
CA VAL A 80 9.14 17.67 5.31
C VAL A 80 9.73 18.97 5.85
N ILE A 81 10.32 19.75 4.97
CA ILE A 81 11.04 20.98 5.32
C ILE A 81 10.45 22.16 4.56
N TYR A 82 10.09 23.21 5.31
CA TYR A 82 9.61 24.49 4.79
C TYR A 82 9.84 25.58 5.84
N GLU A 83 9.90 26.83 5.38
CA GLU A 83 9.99 28.00 6.25
C GLU A 83 8.59 28.41 6.71
N PRO A 84 8.27 28.30 8.01
CA PRO A 84 6.97 28.69 8.52
C PRO A 84 6.91 30.20 8.82
N GLU A 85 5.72 30.76 8.65
CA GLU A 85 5.39 32.07 9.20
C GLU A 85 5.19 31.96 10.72
N ALA A 86 5.48 33.05 11.42
CA ALA A 86 5.34 33.11 12.87
C ALA A 86 3.90 32.74 13.29
N GLU A 87 3.80 31.93 14.34
CA GLU A 87 2.53 31.55 14.98
C GLU A 87 1.47 30.94 14.04
N SER A 88 1.90 30.41 12.89
CA SER A 88 1.02 29.83 11.88
C SER A 88 0.87 28.31 12.01
N PHE A 89 -0.28 27.82 11.54
CA PHE A 89 -0.59 26.40 11.43
C PHE A 89 -0.63 25.96 9.96
N TYR A 90 -0.31 24.70 9.70
CA TYR A 90 -0.26 24.16 8.34
C TYR A 90 -0.98 22.83 8.21
N THR A 91 -1.42 22.55 6.99
CA THR A 91 -1.95 21.24 6.59
C THR A 91 -1.06 20.66 5.50
N LEU A 92 -0.59 19.43 5.69
CA LEU A 92 0.12 18.64 4.70
C LEU A 92 -0.80 17.55 4.16
N ILE A 93 -0.93 17.49 2.84
CA ILE A 93 -1.71 16.47 2.13
C ILE A 93 -0.80 15.77 1.13
N ALA A 94 -0.71 14.45 1.22
CA ALA A 94 -0.07 13.62 0.21
C ALA A 94 -1.08 12.64 -0.39
N PHE A 95 -1.05 12.44 -1.71
CA PHE A 95 -1.96 11.52 -2.40
C PHE A 95 -1.36 10.98 -3.70
N ASP A 96 -1.78 9.77 -4.07
CA ASP A 96 -1.56 9.20 -5.40
C ASP A 96 -2.69 9.65 -6.33
N ILE A 97 -2.32 10.32 -7.42
CA ILE A 97 -3.28 10.76 -8.42
C ILE A 97 -3.57 9.65 -9.44
N ASP A 98 -2.73 8.64 -9.61
CA ASP A 98 -2.81 7.69 -10.73
C ASP A 98 -3.48 6.37 -10.40
N SER A 99 -3.96 6.18 -9.18
CA SER A 99 -4.61 4.94 -8.76
C SER A 99 -5.96 4.68 -9.47
N PRO A 100 -6.27 3.42 -9.87
CA PRO A 100 -5.39 2.24 -9.80
C PRO A 100 -4.36 2.13 -10.93
N ARG A 101 -4.52 2.90 -12.02
CA ARG A 101 -3.55 2.96 -13.13
C ARG A 101 -3.67 4.31 -13.84
N ARG A 102 -2.55 4.84 -14.33
CA ARG A 102 -2.43 6.20 -14.90
C ARG A 102 -3.50 6.56 -15.95
N ASN A 103 -3.89 5.59 -16.78
CA ASN A 103 -4.84 5.80 -17.88
C ASN A 103 -6.28 5.38 -17.54
N ALA A 104 -6.57 4.94 -16.31
CA ALA A 104 -7.91 4.57 -15.86
C ALA A 104 -8.04 4.76 -14.33
N THR A 105 -8.18 6.01 -13.90
CA THR A 105 -8.12 6.44 -12.49
C THR A 105 -9.49 6.51 -11.82
N PHE A 106 -10.23 5.41 -11.80
CA PHE A 106 -11.57 5.40 -11.23
C PHE A 106 -11.60 5.43 -9.69
N PHE A 107 -10.44 5.35 -9.02
CA PHE A 107 -10.33 5.61 -7.58
C PHE A 107 -10.19 7.09 -7.23
N GLY A 108 -10.02 7.99 -8.21
CA GLY A 108 -9.77 9.41 -7.93
C GLY A 108 -8.42 9.63 -7.25
N GLU A 109 -8.32 10.64 -6.38
CA GLU A 109 -7.14 10.82 -5.54
C GLU A 109 -7.17 9.77 -4.41
N VAL A 110 -6.09 9.01 -4.25
CA VAL A 110 -5.93 8.07 -3.14
C VAL A 110 -5.04 8.71 -2.09
N ILE A 111 -5.61 9.11 -0.96
CA ILE A 111 -4.86 9.84 0.07
C ILE A 111 -3.82 8.94 0.76
N VAL A 112 -2.59 9.42 0.77
CA VAL A 112 -1.39 8.75 1.27
C VAL A 112 -1.07 9.19 2.69
N TRP A 113 -1.18 10.49 2.97
CA TRP A 113 -0.86 11.08 4.27
C TRP A 113 -1.62 12.40 4.47
N LEU A 114 -2.17 12.62 5.66
CA LEU A 114 -2.85 13.87 6.02
C LEU A 114 -2.50 14.26 7.44
N VAL A 115 -1.82 15.38 7.57
CA VAL A 115 -1.49 15.98 8.87
C VAL A 115 -1.99 17.42 8.87
N VAL A 116 -2.83 17.74 9.85
CA VAL A 116 -3.43 19.07 10.01
C VAL A 116 -2.88 19.74 11.27
N ASN A 117 -3.17 21.02 11.44
CA ASN A 117 -2.77 21.79 12.62
C ASN A 117 -1.26 21.68 12.96
N ILE A 118 -0.40 21.58 11.93
CA ILE A 118 1.04 21.50 12.12
C ILE A 118 1.54 22.86 12.64
N PRO A 119 2.08 22.96 13.87
CA PRO A 119 2.53 24.23 14.41
C PRO A 119 3.91 24.59 13.83
N GLY A 120 3.98 25.70 13.10
CA GLY A 120 5.19 26.08 12.36
C GLY A 120 5.60 24.99 11.37
N SER A 121 6.82 24.47 11.47
CA SER A 121 7.36 23.38 10.64
C SER A 121 7.46 22.02 11.35
N LYS A 122 6.79 21.87 12.51
CA LYS A 122 6.92 20.67 13.36
C LYS A 122 5.86 19.62 13.00
N VAL A 123 6.02 18.94 11.86
CA VAL A 123 5.02 17.97 11.35
C VAL A 123 4.60 16.92 12.38
N HIS A 124 5.55 16.39 13.15
CA HIS A 124 5.29 15.40 14.22
C HIS A 124 4.43 15.92 15.39
N LYS A 125 4.18 17.24 15.47
CA LYS A 125 3.28 17.86 16.47
C LYS A 125 1.91 18.23 15.89
N GLY A 126 1.68 18.00 14.60
CA GLY A 126 0.37 18.15 13.98
C GLY A 126 -0.56 16.99 14.35
N ASP A 127 -1.85 17.19 14.09
CA ASP A 127 -2.86 16.16 14.27
C ASP A 127 -2.87 15.29 13.01
N THR A 128 -2.47 14.02 13.12
CA THR A 128 -2.49 13.08 11.99
C THR A 128 -3.90 12.53 11.81
N LEU A 129 -4.55 12.86 10.70
CA LEU A 129 -5.88 12.33 10.35
C LEU A 129 -5.77 11.09 9.46
N VAL A 130 -4.77 11.03 8.60
CA VAL A 130 -4.50 9.86 7.77
C VAL A 130 -3.03 9.53 7.92
N GLU A 131 -2.70 8.36 8.49
CA GLU A 131 -1.31 7.92 8.63
C GLU A 131 -0.68 7.66 7.26
N TYR A 132 0.64 7.89 7.18
CA TYR A 132 1.40 7.67 5.96
C TYR A 132 1.32 6.20 5.53
N SER A 133 0.84 5.95 4.30
CA SER A 133 0.85 4.63 3.68
C SER A 133 1.50 4.71 2.30
N PRO A 134 2.63 4.02 2.07
CA PRO A 134 3.35 4.10 0.81
C PRO A 134 2.49 3.63 -0.37
N VAL A 135 2.72 4.24 -1.53
CA VAL A 135 2.04 3.87 -2.77
C VAL A 135 2.76 2.69 -3.38
N TRP A 136 2.01 1.63 -3.67
CA TRP A 136 2.53 0.37 -4.16
C TRP A 136 1.86 -0.04 -5.47
N PRO A 137 2.37 0.46 -6.61
CA PRO A 137 1.82 0.14 -7.92
C PRO A 137 1.89 -1.37 -8.20
N PHE A 138 0.83 -1.92 -8.77
CA PHE A 138 0.82 -3.31 -9.23
C PHE A 138 1.51 -3.44 -10.59
N LYS A 139 1.93 -4.66 -10.93
CA LYS A 139 2.53 -4.92 -12.23
C LYS A 139 1.56 -4.50 -13.34
N ASN A 140 2.08 -3.79 -14.35
CA ASN A 140 1.33 -3.28 -15.50
C ASN A 140 0.33 -2.13 -15.20
N THR A 141 0.36 -1.45 -14.04
CA THR A 141 -0.46 -0.24 -13.81
C THR A 141 0.21 1.05 -14.33
N GLY A 142 1.49 0.97 -14.68
CA GLY A 142 2.30 2.11 -15.12
C GLY A 142 2.96 2.85 -13.94
N SER A 143 3.57 4.00 -14.24
CA SER A 143 4.09 4.93 -13.23
C SER A 143 2.95 5.69 -12.56
N HIS A 144 3.03 5.81 -11.24
CA HIS A 144 2.11 6.57 -10.38
C HIS A 144 2.81 7.83 -9.87
N ARG A 145 2.11 8.96 -9.94
CA ARG A 145 2.58 10.26 -9.43
C ARG A 145 2.04 10.48 -8.02
N VAL A 146 2.95 10.53 -7.04
CA VAL A 146 2.62 10.81 -5.63
C VAL A 146 2.92 12.26 -5.33
N ILE A 147 1.88 13.02 -5.01
CA ILE A 147 1.90 14.47 -4.86
C ILE A 147 1.84 14.84 -3.39
N PHE A 148 2.64 15.82 -2.97
CA PHE A 148 2.60 16.42 -1.64
C PHE A 148 2.29 17.91 -1.79
N LEU A 149 1.31 18.40 -1.04
CA LEU A 149 0.88 19.79 -1.01
C LEU A 149 0.84 20.29 0.43
N LEU A 150 1.38 21.49 0.63
CA LEU A 150 1.36 22.20 1.90
C LEU A 150 0.43 23.40 1.80
N PHE A 151 -0.51 23.50 2.74
CA PHE A 151 -1.44 24.61 2.86
C PHE A 151 -1.19 25.36 4.16
N LYS A 152 -1.35 26.68 4.12
CA LYS A 152 -1.35 27.53 5.32
C LYS A 152 -2.76 27.62 5.87
N GLN A 153 -2.92 27.37 7.16
CA GLN A 153 -4.18 27.60 7.87
C GLN A 153 -4.21 29.04 8.41
N LYS A 154 -5.41 29.62 8.49
CA LYS A 154 -5.61 30.93 9.13
C LYS A 154 -5.37 30.86 10.64
N GLU A 155 -5.79 29.76 11.25
CA GLU A 155 -5.66 29.46 12.67
C GLU A 155 -5.68 27.95 12.89
N LYS A 156 -5.54 27.52 14.16
CA LYS A 156 -5.79 26.11 14.52
C LYS A 156 -7.28 25.83 14.38
N GLN A 157 -7.63 24.72 13.73
CA GLN A 157 -9.02 24.39 13.40
C GLN A 157 -9.39 22.99 13.90
N ILE A 158 -10.69 22.71 14.02
CA ILE A 158 -11.20 21.35 14.28
C ILE A 158 -11.51 20.72 12.94
N PHE A 159 -11.02 19.51 12.72
CA PHE A 159 -11.29 18.71 11.53
C PHE A 159 -12.26 17.59 11.90
N GLU A 160 -13.22 17.33 11.01
CA GLU A 160 -14.30 16.36 11.22
C GLU A 160 -14.00 15.02 10.54
N GLU A 161 -12.88 14.94 9.82
CA GLU A 161 -12.49 13.73 9.11
C GLU A 161 -12.09 12.63 10.09
N GLU A 162 -12.43 11.40 9.76
CA GLU A 162 -12.08 10.24 10.56
C GLU A 162 -10.57 9.97 10.54
N TYR A 163 -10.10 9.38 11.63
CA TYR A 163 -8.74 8.87 11.69
C TYR A 163 -8.58 7.62 10.82
N VAL A 164 -7.60 7.63 9.92
CA VAL A 164 -7.33 6.57 8.95
C VAL A 164 -5.92 6.02 9.21
N GLN A 165 -5.85 4.88 9.88
CA GLN A 165 -4.59 4.19 10.20
C GLN A 165 -3.85 3.68 8.95
N ARG A 166 -2.55 3.40 9.07
CA ARG A 166 -1.73 2.72 8.06
C ARG A 166 -2.06 1.24 8.09
N SER A 167 -3.16 0.87 7.43
CA SER A 167 -3.51 -0.52 7.16
C SER A 167 -4.04 -0.66 5.75
N PHE A 168 -3.91 -1.83 5.14
CA PHE A 168 -4.47 -2.05 3.80
C PHE A 168 -6.00 -1.90 3.79
N LEU A 169 -6.70 -2.10 4.91
CA LEU A 169 -8.14 -1.84 4.98
C LEU A 169 -8.55 -0.39 4.85
N SER A 170 -7.69 0.48 5.34
CA SER A 170 -7.88 1.90 5.21
C SER A 170 -7.90 2.34 3.74
N PHE A 171 -7.47 1.49 2.80
CA PHE A 171 -7.52 1.79 1.36
C PHE A 171 -8.90 2.23 0.90
N ARG A 172 -10.00 1.60 1.38
CA ARG A 172 -11.37 2.06 1.04
C ARG A 172 -11.69 3.45 1.58
N HIS A 173 -11.11 3.83 2.71
CA HIS A 173 -11.22 5.17 3.29
C HIS A 173 -10.27 6.17 2.63
N ARG A 174 -9.30 5.69 1.83
CA ARG A 174 -8.32 6.51 1.13
C ARG A 174 -8.73 6.86 -0.30
N ILE A 175 -9.48 5.99 -0.97
CA ILE A 175 -9.97 6.23 -2.34
C ILE A 175 -11.04 7.33 -2.38
N GLY A 176 -11.13 8.03 -3.50
CA GLY A 176 -12.14 9.06 -3.74
C GLY A 176 -11.92 10.35 -2.95
N PHE A 177 -10.75 10.51 -2.32
CA PHE A 177 -10.39 11.75 -1.68
C PHE A 177 -10.39 12.89 -2.70
N SER A 178 -10.65 14.12 -2.24
CA SER A 178 -10.58 15.30 -3.08
C SER A 178 -9.94 16.44 -2.31
N THR A 179 -8.69 16.70 -2.63
CA THR A 179 -7.89 17.80 -2.10
C THR A 179 -8.60 19.15 -2.31
N THR A 180 -9.26 19.31 -3.45
CA THR A 180 -10.03 20.52 -3.75
C THR A 180 -11.22 20.68 -2.79
N LYS A 181 -12.04 19.64 -2.61
CA LYS A 181 -13.18 19.71 -1.68
C LYS A 181 -12.73 19.90 -0.24
N PHE A 182 -11.66 19.23 0.17
CA PHE A 182 -11.08 19.37 1.50
C PHE A 182 -10.57 20.79 1.76
N SER A 183 -9.81 21.38 0.82
CA SER A 183 -9.34 22.76 0.92
C SER A 183 -10.48 23.77 1.01
N LEU A 184 -11.55 23.58 0.22
CA LEU A 184 -12.74 24.43 0.26
C LEU A 184 -13.49 24.31 1.59
N LYS A 185 -13.70 23.07 2.09
CA LYS A 185 -14.38 22.80 3.38
C LYS A 185 -13.72 23.54 4.54
N TYR A 186 -12.38 23.57 4.57
CA TYR A 186 -11.59 24.14 5.65
C TYR A 186 -10.95 25.50 5.33
N ASN A 187 -11.37 26.14 4.23
CA ASN A 187 -10.92 27.47 3.80
C ASN A 187 -9.38 27.62 3.75
N LEU A 188 -8.70 26.58 3.25
CA LEU A 188 -7.23 26.50 3.20
C LEU A 188 -6.64 27.31 2.02
N GLY A 189 -7.45 27.60 1.00
CA GLY A 189 -7.02 28.32 -0.19
C GLY A 189 -6.14 27.47 -1.12
N SER A 190 -5.19 28.11 -1.79
CA SER A 190 -4.24 27.42 -2.67
C SER A 190 -3.04 26.88 -1.88
N PRO A 191 -2.45 25.74 -2.31
CA PRO A 191 -1.25 25.22 -1.67
C PRO A 191 -0.10 26.22 -1.83
N ILE A 192 0.57 26.51 -0.72
CA ILE A 192 1.70 27.45 -0.69
C ILE A 192 2.99 26.81 -1.20
N ALA A 193 3.09 25.48 -1.10
CA ALA A 193 4.21 24.71 -1.61
C ALA A 193 3.76 23.30 -1.99
N GLY A 194 4.52 22.67 -2.89
CA GLY A 194 4.30 21.28 -3.24
C GLY A 194 5.46 20.67 -4.00
N ASN A 195 5.46 19.35 -4.08
CA ASN A 195 6.46 18.55 -4.78
C ASN A 195 5.84 17.18 -5.08
N PHE A 196 6.45 16.41 -5.97
CA PHE A 196 5.97 15.08 -6.31
C PHE A 196 7.12 14.21 -6.81
N PHE A 197 6.91 12.90 -6.72
CA PHE A 197 7.78 11.90 -7.34
C PHE A 197 6.95 10.93 -8.17
N GLU A 198 7.65 10.14 -8.99
CA GLU A 198 7.08 9.03 -9.73
C GLU A 198 7.53 7.71 -9.12
N THR A 199 6.63 6.74 -9.00
CA THR A 199 6.94 5.38 -8.54
C THR A 199 6.19 4.35 -9.36
N GLN A 200 6.78 3.18 -9.55
CA GLN A 200 6.21 2.10 -10.35
C GLN A 200 6.45 0.74 -9.69
N PHE A 201 5.84 -0.30 -10.26
CA PHE A 201 6.06 -1.67 -9.81
C PHE A 201 7.55 -2.02 -9.84
N ASP A 202 8.06 -2.56 -8.73
CA ASP A 202 9.43 -3.02 -8.56
C ASP A 202 9.40 -4.47 -8.06
N GLU A 203 9.88 -5.40 -8.90
CA GLU A 203 9.92 -6.83 -8.57
C GLU A 203 10.95 -7.14 -7.47
N SER A 204 11.99 -6.32 -7.33
CA SER A 204 13.04 -6.52 -6.32
C SER A 204 12.55 -6.21 -4.89
N PHE A 205 11.55 -5.35 -4.75
CA PHE A 205 11.00 -4.96 -3.46
C PHE A 205 10.47 -6.14 -2.64
N MET A 206 9.74 -7.06 -3.28
CA MET A 206 9.22 -8.25 -2.59
C MET A 206 10.35 -9.18 -2.14
N ASN A 207 11.39 -9.31 -2.98
CA ASN A 207 12.56 -10.10 -2.64
C ASN A 207 13.27 -9.53 -1.42
N ASP A 208 13.48 -8.21 -1.41
CA ASP A 208 14.10 -7.48 -0.30
C ASP A 208 13.28 -7.62 0.98
N ALA A 209 11.95 -7.40 0.92
CA ALA A 209 11.08 -7.48 2.09
C ALA A 209 11.13 -8.87 2.76
N PHE A 210 11.12 -9.95 1.96
CA PHE A 210 11.26 -11.31 2.47
C PHE A 210 12.70 -11.60 2.95
N ALA A 211 13.72 -11.12 2.23
CA ALA A 211 15.12 -11.35 2.57
C ALA A 211 15.54 -10.65 3.87
N GLU A 212 15.08 -9.40 4.08
CA GLU A 212 15.35 -8.61 5.29
C GLU A 212 14.82 -9.29 6.57
N HIS A 213 13.72 -10.05 6.44
CA HIS A 213 13.16 -10.85 7.53
C HIS A 213 13.72 -12.28 7.58
N GLY A 214 14.74 -12.60 6.77
CA GLY A 214 15.40 -13.90 6.71
C GLY A 214 14.56 -15.00 6.06
N LEU A 215 13.49 -14.68 5.33
CA LEU A 215 12.63 -15.66 4.67
C LEU A 215 13.21 -16.16 3.35
N GLY A 216 14.10 -15.38 2.71
CA GLY A 216 14.75 -15.79 1.46
C GLY A 216 15.53 -17.11 1.56
N SER A 217 16.29 -17.30 2.64
CA SER A 217 16.99 -18.57 2.91
C SER A 217 16.09 -19.68 3.44
N THR A 218 14.91 -19.33 3.95
CA THR A 218 13.96 -20.27 4.55
C THR A 218 13.07 -20.92 3.49
N LEU A 219 12.55 -20.14 2.53
CA LEU A 219 11.54 -20.59 1.57
C LEU A 219 12.13 -21.00 0.21
N ALA A 220 13.34 -20.54 -0.12
CA ALA A 220 13.98 -20.67 -1.44
C ALA A 220 13.18 -20.08 -2.63
N PHE A 221 12.06 -19.41 -2.37
CA PHE A 221 11.23 -18.70 -3.33
C PHE A 221 11.02 -17.26 -2.89
N PHE A 222 10.77 -16.38 -3.85
CA PHE A 222 10.27 -15.04 -3.57
C PHE A 222 8.97 -14.77 -4.33
N PRO A 223 7.91 -14.36 -3.62
CA PRO A 223 6.67 -13.99 -4.27
C PRO A 223 6.86 -12.72 -5.11
N LYS A 224 6.28 -12.70 -6.31
CA LYS A 224 6.43 -11.57 -7.25
C LYS A 224 5.63 -10.34 -6.85
N GLN A 225 4.58 -10.53 -6.06
CA GLN A 225 3.64 -9.50 -5.66
C GLN A 225 3.18 -9.72 -4.22
N ARG A 226 2.61 -8.68 -3.63
CA ARG A 226 2.04 -8.79 -2.28
C ARG A 226 0.65 -9.40 -2.31
N LEU A 227 0.43 -10.38 -1.44
CA LEU A 227 -0.87 -10.99 -1.20
C LEU A 227 -1.65 -10.17 -0.16
N ILE A 228 -2.94 -9.94 -0.37
CA ILE A 228 -3.77 -9.25 0.61
C ILE A 228 -4.30 -10.31 1.59
N VAL A 229 -3.92 -10.20 2.85
CA VAL A 229 -4.35 -11.10 3.92
C VAL A 229 -4.85 -10.26 5.10
N TYR A 230 -6.02 -10.61 5.63
CA TYR A 230 -6.61 -9.88 6.74
C TYR A 230 -7.53 -10.71 7.62
N TYR A 231 -7.55 -10.36 8.90
CA TYR A 231 -8.39 -10.94 9.93
C TYR A 231 -9.54 -9.98 10.28
N GLU A 232 -10.37 -10.39 11.23
CA GLU A 232 -11.47 -9.58 11.76
C GLU A 232 -10.95 -8.31 12.46
N HIS A 233 -11.84 -7.34 12.68
CA HIS A 233 -11.50 -6.04 13.30
C HIS A 233 -10.32 -5.33 12.63
N ASP A 234 -10.29 -5.45 11.31
CA ASP A 234 -9.43 -4.67 10.46
C ASP A 234 -7.92 -4.89 10.67
N LYS A 235 -7.55 -6.13 11.03
CA LYS A 235 -6.17 -6.57 11.24
C LYS A 235 -5.56 -7.10 9.95
N TYR A 236 -4.60 -6.38 9.39
CA TYR A 236 -3.99 -6.69 8.09
C TYR A 236 -2.57 -7.19 8.26
N VAL A 237 -2.17 -8.08 7.35
CA VAL A 237 -0.79 -8.53 7.20
C VAL A 237 -0.07 -7.57 6.28
N ASP A 238 1.07 -7.02 6.72
CA ASP A 238 1.88 -6.09 5.92
C ASP A 238 3.38 -6.35 6.10
N LEU A 239 3.92 -7.28 5.31
CA LEU A 239 5.36 -7.57 5.13
C LEU A 239 6.21 -7.45 6.42
N GLY A 240 5.81 -8.16 7.47
CA GLY A 240 6.50 -8.15 8.76
C GLY A 240 5.81 -7.34 9.85
N SER A 241 4.63 -6.77 9.58
CA SER A 241 3.76 -6.21 10.63
C SER A 241 3.63 -7.14 11.83
N GLU A 242 3.65 -6.61 13.05
CA GLU A 242 3.39 -7.41 14.25
C GLU A 242 1.88 -7.60 14.46
N LEU A 243 1.42 -8.85 14.52
CA LEU A 243 0.06 -9.18 14.94
C LEU A 243 0.08 -9.89 16.28
N LYS A 244 -0.96 -9.63 17.07
CA LYS A 244 -1.11 -10.34 18.35
C LYS A 244 -1.73 -11.69 18.10
N PRO A 245 -1.39 -12.68 18.92
CA PRO A 245 -2.03 -13.97 18.84
C PRO A 245 -3.58 -13.96 18.90
N MET A 246 -4.20 -13.01 19.61
CA MET A 246 -5.67 -12.82 19.60
C MET A 246 -6.22 -12.32 18.26
N ASP A 247 -5.41 -11.61 17.48
CA ASP A 247 -5.82 -11.08 16.18
C ASP A 247 -5.98 -12.19 15.12
N ILE A 248 -5.42 -13.38 15.37
CA ILE A 248 -5.25 -14.44 14.34
C ILE A 248 -6.06 -15.72 14.63
N LEU A 249 -6.96 -15.69 15.60
CA LEU A 249 -7.72 -16.88 16.04
C LEU A 249 -8.57 -17.49 14.92
N ASN A 250 -9.22 -16.63 14.13
CA ASN A 250 -10.12 -17.03 13.06
C ASN A 250 -9.40 -17.07 11.70
N THR A 251 -9.90 -17.87 10.76
CA THR A 251 -9.33 -17.93 9.40
C THR A 251 -9.30 -16.56 8.74
N PRO A 252 -8.16 -16.12 8.18
CA PRO A 252 -8.10 -14.83 7.51
C PRO A 252 -8.85 -14.88 6.18
N ASN A 253 -9.26 -13.71 5.73
CA ASN A 253 -9.69 -13.48 4.36
C ASN A 253 -8.46 -13.17 3.50
N VAL A 254 -8.51 -13.62 2.25
CA VAL A 254 -7.41 -13.43 1.29
C VAL A 254 -7.97 -12.87 -0.02
N ALA A 255 -7.28 -11.87 -0.56
CA ALA A 255 -7.62 -11.25 -1.84
C ALA A 255 -6.37 -11.06 -2.71
N TYR A 256 -6.57 -11.16 -4.02
CA TYR A 256 -5.52 -11.00 -5.03
C TYR A 256 -6.16 -10.70 -6.39
N ASP A 257 -5.38 -10.10 -7.29
CA ASP A 257 -5.75 -9.98 -8.69
C ASP A 257 -5.59 -11.35 -9.37
N ALA A 258 -6.71 -11.89 -9.85
CA ALA A 258 -6.81 -13.24 -10.37
C ALA A 258 -7.38 -13.20 -11.78
N ASP A 259 -6.85 -14.07 -12.64
CA ASP A 259 -7.53 -14.43 -13.88
C ASP A 259 -8.77 -15.28 -13.51
N PRO A 260 -9.98 -14.86 -13.91
CA PRO A 260 -11.21 -15.55 -13.53
C PRO A 260 -11.32 -16.99 -14.07
N ASP A 261 -10.56 -17.32 -15.11
CA ASP A 261 -10.62 -18.62 -15.79
C ASP A 261 -9.52 -19.60 -15.31
N GLU A 262 -8.69 -19.17 -14.36
CA GLU A 262 -7.54 -19.93 -13.85
C GLU A 262 -7.78 -20.44 -12.42
N TYR A 263 -6.93 -21.36 -11.99
CA TYR A 263 -6.97 -21.92 -10.63
C TYR A 263 -5.76 -21.50 -9.81
N TYR A 264 -5.92 -21.47 -8.49
CA TYR A 264 -4.89 -21.05 -7.56
C TYR A 264 -4.80 -21.96 -6.34
N THR A 265 -3.59 -22.04 -5.77
CA THR A 265 -3.33 -22.70 -4.48
C THR A 265 -2.79 -21.69 -3.49
N LEU A 266 -3.41 -21.64 -2.30
CA LEU A 266 -3.00 -20.85 -1.15
C LEU A 266 -2.40 -21.76 -0.08
N ILE A 267 -1.23 -21.38 0.42
CA ILE A 267 -0.50 -22.08 1.50
C ILE A 267 -0.15 -21.06 2.58
N ALA A 268 -0.43 -21.38 3.84
CA ALA A 268 0.05 -20.64 5.01
C ALA A 268 0.91 -21.55 5.89
N ILE A 269 2.09 -21.07 6.27
CA ILE A 269 3.06 -21.82 7.08
C ILE A 269 3.67 -20.97 8.20
N ASP A 270 4.14 -21.63 9.24
CA ASP A 270 5.09 -21.10 10.21
C ASP A 270 6.42 -21.87 10.09
N PRO A 271 7.48 -21.29 9.52
CA PRO A 271 8.77 -21.94 9.35
C PRO A 271 9.66 -21.85 10.60
N ASP A 272 9.22 -21.13 11.64
CA ASP A 272 9.99 -20.88 12.85
C ASP A 272 9.63 -21.85 13.97
N SER A 273 8.69 -22.76 13.74
CA SER A 273 8.18 -23.68 14.75
C SER A 273 9.17 -24.81 15.11
N PRO A 274 9.32 -25.16 16.41
CA PRO A 274 8.67 -24.57 17.58
C PRO A 274 9.43 -23.35 18.15
N LYS A 275 10.64 -23.05 17.68
CA LYS A 275 11.46 -21.90 18.09
C LYS A 275 12.27 -21.38 16.90
N ARG A 276 12.29 -20.06 16.68
CA ARG A 276 12.93 -19.44 15.49
C ARG A 276 14.41 -19.80 15.32
N ASN A 277 15.16 -19.92 16.43
CA ASN A 277 16.58 -20.26 16.38
C ASN A 277 16.87 -21.77 16.35
N ALA A 278 15.84 -22.61 16.47
CA ALA A 278 15.92 -24.06 16.40
C ALA A 278 14.58 -24.64 15.88
N PRO A 279 14.22 -24.38 14.61
CA PRO A 279 12.91 -24.75 14.05
C PRO A 279 12.85 -26.24 13.70
N THR A 280 12.83 -27.10 14.72
CA THR A 280 12.87 -28.56 14.55
C THR A 280 11.62 -29.14 13.89
N PHE A 281 10.52 -28.38 13.81
CA PHE A 281 9.33 -28.80 13.06
C PHE A 281 9.44 -28.49 11.56
N GLY A 282 10.44 -27.72 11.13
CA GLY A 282 10.49 -27.19 9.76
C GLY A 282 9.31 -26.26 9.50
N GLU A 283 8.74 -26.33 8.28
CA GLU A 283 7.49 -25.62 7.98
C GLU A 283 6.32 -26.32 8.67
N LEU A 284 5.69 -25.65 9.63
CA LEU A 284 4.42 -26.04 10.20
C LEU A 284 3.30 -25.57 9.27
N LEU A 285 2.53 -26.49 8.69
CA LEU A 285 1.41 -26.18 7.81
C LEU A 285 0.20 -25.67 8.60
N LEU A 286 -0.13 -24.39 8.42
CA LEU A 286 -1.23 -23.72 9.12
C LEU A 286 -2.53 -23.78 8.32
N TRP A 287 -2.46 -23.62 7.00
CA TRP A 287 -3.64 -23.60 6.13
C TRP A 287 -3.26 -23.95 4.69
N GLN A 288 -4.11 -24.72 4.01
CA GLN A 288 -3.94 -25.04 2.60
C GLN A 288 -5.29 -25.13 1.90
N VAL A 289 -5.46 -24.31 0.86
CA VAL A 289 -6.63 -24.35 -0.03
C VAL A 289 -6.12 -24.46 -1.46
N VAL A 290 -6.53 -25.51 -2.15
CA VAL A 290 -6.13 -25.81 -3.52
C VAL A 290 -7.29 -25.59 -4.48
N ASN A 291 -7.02 -25.57 -5.79
CA ASN A 291 -8.08 -25.46 -6.81
C ASN A 291 -9.04 -24.28 -6.60
N ILE A 292 -8.54 -23.14 -6.10
CA ILE A 292 -9.33 -21.93 -5.93
C ILE A 292 -9.66 -21.36 -7.31
N PRO A 293 -10.94 -21.26 -7.72
CA PRO A 293 -11.30 -20.71 -9.03
C PRO A 293 -11.25 -19.18 -9.00
N GLY A 294 -10.42 -18.57 -9.84
CA GLY A 294 -10.16 -17.14 -9.82
C GLY A 294 -9.74 -16.69 -8.42
N SER A 295 -10.39 -15.66 -7.86
CA SER A 295 -10.11 -15.14 -6.50
C SER A 295 -11.06 -15.69 -5.43
N LYS A 296 -11.85 -16.73 -5.70
CA LYS A 296 -12.91 -17.23 -4.81
C LYS A 296 -12.39 -18.26 -3.81
N VAL A 297 -11.57 -17.84 -2.84
CA VAL A 297 -10.91 -18.73 -1.86
C VAL A 297 -11.89 -19.71 -1.19
N LYS A 298 -13.09 -19.26 -0.81
CA LYS A 298 -14.14 -20.10 -0.18
C LYS A 298 -14.72 -21.18 -1.11
N SER A 299 -14.49 -21.07 -2.41
CA SER A 299 -14.90 -22.06 -3.42
C SER A 299 -13.77 -23.01 -3.82
N GLY A 300 -12.57 -22.85 -3.25
CA GLY A 300 -11.49 -23.81 -3.39
C GLY A 300 -11.71 -25.06 -2.53
N GLU A 301 -10.83 -26.04 -2.70
CA GLU A 301 -10.81 -27.29 -1.96
C GLU A 301 -9.84 -27.15 -0.78
N THR A 302 -10.35 -27.16 0.45
CA THR A 302 -9.49 -27.10 1.64
C THR A 302 -8.83 -28.45 1.88
N ALA A 303 -7.52 -28.53 1.67
CA ALA A 303 -6.72 -29.71 1.98
C ALA A 303 -6.25 -29.71 3.45
N THR A 304 -5.99 -28.53 4.01
CA THR A 304 -5.65 -28.37 5.42
C THR A 304 -6.39 -27.19 5.98
N GLU A 305 -7.26 -27.41 6.96
CA GLU A 305 -8.03 -26.34 7.62
C GLU A 305 -7.10 -25.39 8.38
N TYR A 306 -7.50 -24.12 8.44
CA TYR A 306 -6.74 -23.09 9.14
C TYR A 306 -6.56 -23.43 10.62
N THR A 307 -5.40 -23.14 11.16
CA THR A 307 -5.10 -23.23 12.58
C THR A 307 -4.21 -22.08 12.98
N ALA A 308 -4.63 -21.33 14.01
CA ALA A 308 -3.79 -20.31 14.63
C ALA A 308 -2.61 -20.98 15.36
N THR A 309 -1.43 -20.37 15.29
CA THR A 309 -0.26 -20.79 16.08
C THR A 309 -0.09 -19.88 17.29
N TRP A 310 0.48 -20.43 18.37
CA TRP A 310 0.76 -19.70 19.59
C TRP A 310 2.22 -19.89 19.98
N PRO A 311 3.10 -18.92 19.66
CA PRO A 311 4.49 -19.00 20.08
C PRO A 311 4.57 -19.10 21.61
N SER A 312 5.32 -20.09 22.12
CA SER A 312 5.51 -20.25 23.56
C SER A 312 6.48 -19.21 24.12
N SER A 313 6.43 -18.92 25.41
CA SER A 313 7.43 -18.05 26.06
C SER A 313 8.86 -18.50 25.74
N GLY A 314 9.69 -17.58 25.26
CA GLY A 314 11.08 -17.86 24.87
C GLY A 314 11.28 -18.63 23.55
N SER A 315 10.23 -18.80 22.72
CA SER A 315 10.37 -19.36 21.35
C SER A 315 10.95 -18.37 20.35
N GLY A 316 10.89 -17.07 20.68
CA GLY A 316 11.28 -15.97 19.79
C GLY A 316 10.07 -15.46 18.99
N ILE A 317 10.37 -14.62 18.01
CA ILE A 317 9.39 -14.12 17.05
C ILE A 317 9.20 -15.19 15.97
N HIS A 318 7.97 -15.55 15.64
CA HIS A 318 7.62 -16.44 14.53
C HIS A 318 7.10 -15.63 13.35
N ARG A 319 7.38 -16.07 12.13
CA ARG A 319 6.95 -15.45 10.88
C ARG A 319 5.86 -16.29 10.23
N LEU A 320 4.63 -15.81 10.17
CA LEU A 320 3.55 -16.52 9.50
C LEU A 320 3.49 -16.08 8.05
N VAL A 321 3.76 -17.01 7.14
CA VAL A 321 3.93 -16.73 5.72
C VAL A 321 2.74 -17.28 4.94
N PHE A 322 2.16 -16.44 4.08
CA PHE A 322 1.12 -16.81 3.12
C PHE A 322 1.70 -16.74 1.71
N LEU A 323 1.50 -17.78 0.92
CA LEU A 323 1.99 -17.92 -0.44
C LEU A 323 0.85 -18.35 -1.36
N LEU A 324 0.74 -17.66 -2.50
CA LEU A 324 -0.24 -17.95 -3.54
C LEU A 324 0.47 -18.42 -4.80
N PHE A 325 0.06 -19.58 -5.30
CA PHE A 325 0.57 -20.18 -6.53
C PHE A 325 -0.52 -20.16 -7.60
N LYS A 326 -0.13 -19.89 -8.85
CA LYS A 326 -1.01 -20.05 -10.01
C LYS A 326 -0.92 -21.49 -10.49
N GLN A 327 -2.07 -22.11 -10.78
CA GLN A 327 -2.17 -23.40 -11.45
C GLN A 327 -2.50 -23.14 -12.92
N GLN A 328 -2.00 -23.98 -13.83
CA GLN A 328 -2.37 -23.90 -15.25
C GLN A 328 -3.72 -24.57 -15.53
N GLU A 329 -4.12 -25.50 -14.66
CA GLU A 329 -5.39 -26.22 -14.73
C GLU A 329 -5.81 -26.69 -13.34
N LYS A 330 -7.03 -27.24 -13.24
CA LYS A 330 -7.49 -27.88 -12.02
C LYS A 330 -6.71 -29.19 -11.81
N HIS A 331 -6.09 -29.36 -10.65
CA HIS A 331 -5.32 -30.58 -10.34
C HIS A 331 -6.09 -31.52 -9.42
N VAL A 332 -5.76 -32.81 -9.46
CA VAL A 332 -6.18 -33.77 -8.42
C VAL A 332 -5.06 -33.84 -7.39
N PHE A 333 -5.29 -33.21 -6.24
CA PHE A 333 -4.37 -33.25 -5.11
C PHE A 333 -4.58 -34.55 -4.32
N THR A 334 -3.48 -35.20 -3.92
CA THR A 334 -3.49 -36.48 -3.19
C THR A 334 -3.23 -36.33 -1.70
N GLU A 335 -3.12 -35.11 -1.20
CA GLU A 335 -2.93 -34.81 0.22
C GLU A 335 -4.17 -35.23 1.00
N GLU A 336 -3.95 -35.80 2.18
CA GLU A 336 -5.04 -36.11 3.09
C GLU A 336 -5.64 -34.81 3.65
N TYR A 337 -6.94 -34.80 3.85
CA TYR A 337 -7.60 -33.71 4.54
C TYR A 337 -7.14 -33.62 6.00
N ILE A 338 -6.63 -32.46 6.40
CA ILE A 338 -6.18 -32.18 7.76
C ILE A 338 -7.16 -31.23 8.46
N PRO A 339 -7.93 -31.67 9.48
CA PRO A 339 -8.86 -30.80 10.20
C PRO A 339 -8.13 -29.79 11.11
N SER A 340 -8.86 -28.76 11.56
CA SER A 340 -8.35 -27.74 12.49
C SER A 340 -8.38 -28.22 13.95
N MET A 341 -9.41 -28.98 14.34
CA MET A 341 -9.61 -29.45 15.71
C MET A 341 -10.01 -30.94 15.79
N PRO A 342 -9.45 -31.70 16.75
CA PRO A 342 -8.27 -31.35 17.56
C PRO A 342 -7.05 -31.14 16.65
N MET A 343 -6.15 -30.20 16.98
CA MET A 343 -5.02 -29.86 16.11
C MET A 343 -4.12 -31.10 15.89
N PRO A 344 -4.07 -31.68 14.67
CA PRO A 344 -3.32 -32.90 14.41
C PRO A 344 -1.87 -32.55 14.08
N ILE A 345 -1.12 -32.07 15.08
CA ILE A 345 0.22 -31.46 14.90
C ILE A 345 1.17 -32.34 14.08
N HIS A 346 1.13 -33.67 14.28
CA HIS A 346 2.00 -34.63 13.58
C HIS A 346 1.79 -34.67 12.05
N HIS A 347 0.61 -34.30 11.56
CA HIS A 347 0.31 -34.22 10.13
C HIS A 347 0.71 -32.87 9.51
N ARG A 348 1.00 -31.86 10.35
CA ARG A 348 1.30 -30.48 9.92
C ARG A 348 2.79 -30.15 9.97
N ILE A 349 3.56 -30.82 10.83
CA ILE A 349 5.02 -30.63 10.94
C ILE A 349 5.76 -31.25 9.75
N GLY A 350 6.91 -30.67 9.41
CA GLY A 350 7.77 -31.16 8.34
C GLY A 350 7.19 -30.97 6.94
N PHE A 351 6.18 -30.09 6.80
CA PHE A 351 5.71 -29.70 5.48
C PHE A 351 6.85 -29.06 4.69
N SER A 352 6.75 -29.14 3.36
CA SER A 352 7.72 -28.51 2.48
C SER A 352 6.98 -27.92 1.29
N THR A 353 6.83 -26.60 1.32
CA THR A 353 6.22 -25.82 0.25
C THR A 353 6.94 -26.07 -1.08
N ILE A 354 8.29 -26.19 -1.04
CA ILE A 354 9.11 -26.53 -2.22
C ILE A 354 8.70 -27.88 -2.81
N ARG A 355 8.66 -28.94 -2.00
CA ARG A 355 8.32 -30.29 -2.47
C ARG A 355 6.88 -30.35 -2.98
N PHE A 356 5.97 -29.66 -2.31
CA PHE A 356 4.57 -29.57 -2.73
C PHE A 356 4.44 -28.86 -4.07
N SER A 357 5.07 -27.69 -4.26
CA SER A 357 5.05 -26.97 -5.53
C SER A 357 5.66 -27.82 -6.66
N MET A 358 6.80 -28.48 -6.42
CA MET A 358 7.45 -29.35 -7.40
C MET A 358 6.58 -30.56 -7.78
N LYS A 359 5.92 -31.19 -6.79
CA LYS A 359 5.05 -32.36 -7.01
C LYS A 359 3.91 -32.04 -7.99
N TYR A 360 3.37 -30.83 -7.94
CA TYR A 360 2.24 -30.40 -8.77
C TYR A 360 2.60 -29.42 -9.89
N GLY A 361 3.89 -29.13 -10.08
CA GLY A 361 4.35 -28.24 -11.15
C GLY A 361 3.86 -26.79 -11.00
N LEU A 362 3.65 -26.30 -9.77
CA LEU A 362 3.09 -24.98 -9.51
C LEU A 362 4.07 -23.82 -9.80
N GLY A 363 5.38 -24.12 -9.82
CA GLY A 363 6.43 -23.12 -9.98
C GLY A 363 6.58 -22.22 -8.75
N ASP A 364 7.01 -20.98 -8.97
CA ASP A 364 7.21 -20.00 -7.91
C ASP A 364 5.88 -19.34 -7.48
N PRO A 365 5.73 -18.92 -6.22
CA PRO A 365 4.56 -18.19 -5.77
C PRO A 365 4.43 -16.88 -6.56
N ILE A 366 3.22 -16.60 -7.04
CA ILE A 366 2.92 -15.37 -7.78
C ILE A 366 2.66 -14.19 -6.84
N ALA A 367 2.25 -14.48 -5.61
CA ALA A 367 2.04 -13.49 -4.57
C ALA A 367 2.30 -14.08 -3.18
N GLY A 368 2.64 -13.23 -2.21
CA GLY A 368 2.84 -13.65 -0.84
C GLY A 368 2.87 -12.47 0.12
N ASN A 369 2.70 -12.78 1.40
CA ASN A 369 2.76 -11.80 2.48
C ASN A 369 3.09 -12.52 3.79
N PHE A 370 3.53 -11.79 4.81
CA PHE A 370 3.82 -12.38 6.11
C PHE A 370 3.68 -11.35 7.23
N PHE A 371 3.47 -11.84 8.44
CA PHE A 371 3.50 -11.04 9.66
C PHE A 371 4.36 -11.72 10.72
N GLU A 372 4.79 -10.94 11.70
CA GLU A 372 5.52 -11.44 12.85
C GLU A 372 4.57 -11.57 14.06
N ILE A 373 4.76 -12.64 14.83
CA ILE A 373 3.99 -12.93 16.05
C ILE A 373 4.95 -13.46 17.11
N GLN A 374 4.72 -13.08 18.36
CA GLN A 374 5.51 -13.54 19.50
C GLN A 374 4.59 -13.88 20.67
N TYR A 375 5.19 -14.47 21.69
CA TYR A 375 4.48 -14.79 22.92
C TYR A 375 3.89 -13.52 23.57
N ASP A 376 2.58 -13.54 23.82
CA ASP A 376 1.86 -12.48 24.53
C ASP A 376 1.13 -13.07 25.75
N ASN A 377 1.44 -12.55 26.94
CA ASN A 377 0.83 -12.96 28.21
C ASN A 377 -0.66 -12.60 28.33
N SER A 378 -1.16 -11.64 27.54
CA SER A 378 -2.54 -11.14 27.65
C SER A 378 -3.59 -12.20 27.34
N PHE A 379 -3.27 -13.17 26.49
CA PHE A 379 -4.17 -14.27 26.14
C PHE A 379 -4.43 -15.25 27.26
N MET A 380 -3.39 -15.66 27.98
CA MET A 380 -3.55 -16.61 29.08
C MET A 380 -4.50 -16.03 30.14
N ASN A 381 -4.44 -14.71 30.34
CA ASN A 381 -5.34 -14.00 31.24
C ASN A 381 -6.79 -13.86 30.73
N GLU A 382 -7.02 -14.08 29.43
CA GLU A 382 -8.34 -14.03 28.80
C GLU A 382 -8.96 -15.43 28.70
N VAL A 383 -8.17 -16.45 28.38
CA VAL A 383 -8.57 -17.87 28.44
C VAL A 383 -9.00 -18.27 29.86
N HIS A 384 -8.22 -17.90 30.89
CA HIS A 384 -8.58 -18.13 32.29
C HIS A 384 -9.76 -17.28 32.81
N ARG A 385 -10.28 -16.35 32.00
CA ARG A 385 -11.44 -15.54 32.39
C ARG A 385 -12.77 -16.20 32.00
N TYR A 386 -12.71 -17.27 31.20
CA TYR A 386 -13.86 -18.05 30.72
C TYR A 386 -13.85 -19.52 31.20
N ASP A 387 -12.85 -19.89 32.03
CA ASP A 387 -12.85 -21.10 32.86
C ASP A 387 -13.38 -20.75 34.27
#